data_AF-A0A6G8Q8W6-F1
#
_entry.id   AF-A0A6G8Q8W6-F1
#
_cell.length_a   1.000
_cell.length_b   1.000
_cell.length_c   1.000
_cell.angle_alpha   90.00
_cell.angle_beta   90.00
_cell.angle_gamma   90.00
#
_symmetry.space_group_name_H-M   'P 1'
#
loop_
_entity.id
_entity.type
_entity.pdbx_description
1 polymer ?
#
loop_
_entity_poly.entity_id
_entity_poly.type
_entity_poly.pdbx_seq_one_letter_code
_entity_poly.pdbx_strand_id
1 'polypeptide(L)'
;MNQGANKKREAKLRERCEVLAGVLVSVGGLYHNESTTKDQKAYLETMIGAALWYLPVPKECWTGKISLEAIRAHHPDSGVQRPKLTADHEYPRKIAAGELLGRHAGERAKLSDELLPLYVGKYGRFNYVTPQENRSLMPHQRRSAFVDPATAYLAAGITLVAVTEGELSQIKKRNAAAIARVLQRL
;
A
#
# COMPACT_ATOMS: atom_id res chain seq x y z
N MET A 1 14.35 -19.71 -5.60
CA MET A 1 14.49 -18.33 -5.06
C MET A 1 15.55 -18.38 -3.97
N ASN A 2 16.49 -17.42 -3.94
CA ASN A 2 17.63 -17.48 -3.03
C ASN A 2 17.22 -17.04 -1.62
N GLN A 3 17.15 -17.97 -0.65
CA GLN A 3 16.65 -17.73 0.71
C GLN A 3 17.40 -16.59 1.44
N GLY A 4 18.67 -16.36 1.12
CA GLY A 4 19.47 -15.28 1.71
C GLY A 4 19.00 -13.87 1.32
N ALA A 5 18.45 -13.69 0.12
CA ALA A 5 17.96 -12.38 -0.34
C ALA A 5 16.65 -11.97 0.37
N ASN A 6 15.82 -12.94 0.74
CA ASN A 6 14.58 -12.67 1.47
C ASN A 6 14.87 -12.26 2.92
N LYS A 7 15.74 -13.02 3.60
CA LYS A 7 16.20 -12.71 4.96
C LYS A 7 16.81 -11.31 5.07
N LYS A 8 17.61 -10.89 4.08
CA LYS A 8 18.19 -9.54 4.05
C LYS A 8 17.15 -8.43 3.87
N ARG A 9 16.08 -8.68 3.10
CA ARG A 9 14.98 -7.70 2.93
C ARG A 9 14.12 -7.58 4.18
N GLU A 10 13.81 -8.70 4.83
CA GLU A 10 13.05 -8.73 6.09
C GLU A 10 13.82 -8.01 7.20
N ALA A 11 15.12 -8.28 7.36
CA ALA A 11 15.96 -7.57 8.32
C ALA A 11 15.97 -6.06 8.06
N LYS A 12 16.13 -5.64 6.80
CA LYS A 12 16.10 -4.23 6.41
C LYS A 12 14.75 -3.55 6.67
N LEU A 13 13.64 -4.27 6.49
CA LEU A 13 12.31 -3.76 6.83
C LEU A 13 12.19 -3.55 8.34
N ARG A 14 12.58 -4.55 9.13
CA ARG A 14 12.58 -4.48 10.60
C ARG A 14 13.38 -3.27 11.11
N GLU A 15 14.63 -3.14 10.69
CA GLU A 15 15.50 -2.01 11.08
C GLU A 15 14.86 -0.65 10.72
N ARG A 16 14.25 -0.53 9.54
CA ARG A 16 13.60 0.73 9.13
C ARG A 16 12.31 1.00 9.91
N CYS A 17 11.54 -0.02 10.26
CA CYS A 17 10.39 0.11 11.15
C CYS A 17 10.85 0.57 12.55
N GLU A 18 11.92 0.01 13.09
CA GLU A 18 12.47 0.43 14.40
C GLU A 18 12.88 1.91 14.39
N VAL A 19 13.58 2.36 13.34
CA VAL A 19 13.94 3.78 13.19
C VAL A 19 12.69 4.65 13.06
N LEU A 20 11.72 4.27 12.23
CA LEU A 20 10.49 5.05 12.03
C LEU A 20 9.66 5.13 13.31
N ALA A 21 9.58 4.06 14.10
CA ALA A 21 8.96 4.06 15.42
C ALA A 21 9.67 5.05 16.37
N GLY A 22 11.01 5.07 16.36
CA GLY A 22 11.78 6.08 17.09
C GLY A 22 11.44 7.52 16.68
N VAL A 23 11.35 7.78 15.38
CA VAL A 23 10.96 9.10 14.85
C VAL A 23 9.55 9.48 15.29
N LEU A 24 8.58 8.57 15.15
CA LEU A 24 7.18 8.78 15.55
C LEU A 24 7.08 9.19 17.03
N VAL A 25 7.81 8.51 17.91
CA VAL A 25 7.86 8.86 19.34
C VAL A 25 8.49 10.24 19.55
N SER A 26 9.61 10.53 18.90
CA SER A 26 10.32 11.81 19.05
C SER A 26 9.50 13.00 18.57
N VAL A 27 8.70 12.85 17.51
CA VAL A 27 7.84 13.93 16.99
C VAL A 27 6.44 13.93 17.59
N GLY A 28 6.06 12.88 18.33
CA GLY A 28 4.73 12.73 18.92
C GLY A 28 4.36 13.89 19.84
N GLY A 29 5.30 14.35 20.68
CA GLY A 29 5.09 15.52 21.55
C GLY A 29 4.76 16.79 20.77
N LEU A 30 5.41 17.01 19.62
CA LEU A 30 5.08 18.13 18.73
C LEU A 30 3.69 17.94 18.13
N TYR A 31 3.33 16.74 17.68
CA TYR A 31 2.02 16.47 17.07
C TYR A 31 0.84 16.67 18.06
N HIS A 32 1.05 16.36 19.34
CA HIS A 32 0.04 16.45 20.40
C HIS A 32 0.01 17.79 21.15
N ASN A 33 0.99 18.67 20.91
CA ASN A 33 0.98 20.00 21.51
C ASN A 33 -0.26 20.80 21.08
N GLU A 34 -0.93 21.45 22.03
CA GLU A 34 -2.14 22.24 21.79
C GLU A 34 -1.92 23.42 20.82
N SER A 35 -0.70 23.98 20.82
CA SER A 35 -0.31 25.06 19.90
C SER A 35 0.01 24.58 18.49
N THR A 36 0.13 23.27 18.26
CA THR A 36 0.40 22.71 16.93
C THR A 36 -0.85 22.79 16.08
N THR A 37 -0.80 23.67 15.08
CA THR A 37 -1.89 23.95 14.15
C THR A 37 -2.23 22.74 13.27
N LYS A 38 -3.43 22.77 12.67
CA LYS A 38 -3.86 21.73 11.72
C LYS A 38 -2.90 21.56 10.53
N ASP A 39 -2.33 22.67 10.04
CA ASP A 39 -1.39 22.64 8.92
C ASP A 39 -0.05 21.97 9.33
N GLN A 40 0.48 22.33 10.50
CA GLN A 40 1.69 21.69 11.04
C GLN A 40 1.49 20.17 11.27
N LYS A 41 0.33 19.76 11.80
CA LYS A 41 -0.01 18.33 11.90
C LYS A 41 -0.06 17.66 10.53
N ALA A 42 -0.73 18.29 9.57
CA ALA A 42 -0.80 17.80 8.20
C ALA A 42 0.58 17.70 7.53
N TYR A 43 1.53 18.57 7.87
CA TYR A 43 2.92 18.50 7.42
C TYR A 43 3.67 17.33 8.03
N LEU A 44 3.55 17.12 9.35
CA LEU A 44 4.12 15.95 10.05
C LEU A 44 3.60 14.63 9.47
N GLU A 45 2.30 14.53 9.22
CA GLU A 45 1.68 13.37 8.58
C GLU A 45 2.23 13.11 7.17
N THR A 46 2.51 14.18 6.40
CA THR A 46 3.12 14.05 5.07
C THR A 46 4.54 13.47 5.19
N MET A 47 5.37 13.97 6.11
CA MET A 47 6.74 13.49 6.33
C MET A 47 6.76 12.01 6.72
N ILE A 48 5.94 11.63 7.71
CA ILE A 48 5.83 10.24 8.18
C ILE A 48 5.21 9.35 7.10
N GLY A 49 4.20 9.84 6.36
CA GLY A 49 3.59 9.11 5.26
C GLY A 49 4.58 8.82 4.12
N ALA A 50 5.49 9.75 3.84
CA ALA A 50 6.60 9.53 2.92
C ALA A 50 7.59 8.50 3.47
N ALA A 51 7.92 8.54 4.75
CA ALA A 51 8.78 7.52 5.37
C ALA A 51 8.17 6.10 5.26
N LEU A 52 6.86 5.96 5.50
CA LEU A 52 6.12 4.70 5.30
C LEU A 52 6.20 4.19 3.85
N TRP A 53 6.12 5.09 2.86
CA TRP A 53 6.22 4.73 1.44
C TRP A 53 7.57 4.11 1.07
N TYR A 54 8.66 4.59 1.68
CA TYR A 54 10.00 4.11 1.36
C TYR A 54 10.42 2.87 2.17
N LEU A 55 9.54 2.31 3.00
CA LEU A 55 9.79 1.02 3.63
C LEU A 55 9.88 -0.07 2.55
N PRO A 56 10.79 -1.07 2.70
CA PRO A 56 10.81 -2.22 1.83
C PRO A 56 9.45 -2.94 1.87
N VAL A 57 8.82 -3.12 0.72
CA VAL A 57 7.53 -3.82 0.64
C VAL A 57 7.78 -5.33 0.49
N PRO A 58 7.45 -6.15 1.50
CA PRO A 58 7.57 -7.60 1.41
C PRO A 58 6.43 -8.18 0.55
N LYS A 59 6.53 -9.42 0.11
CA LYS A 59 5.53 -10.02 -0.80
C LYS A 59 4.18 -10.20 -0.11
N GLU A 60 4.22 -10.44 1.19
CA GLU A 60 3.11 -10.63 2.12
C GLU A 60 2.17 -9.42 2.17
N CYS A 61 2.66 -8.24 1.76
CA CYS A 61 1.84 -7.06 1.61
C CYS A 61 0.93 -7.11 0.36
N TRP A 62 1.24 -7.95 -0.63
CA TRP A 62 0.33 -8.13 -1.75
C TRP A 62 -0.90 -8.89 -1.27
N THR A 63 -2.07 -8.34 -1.53
CA THR A 63 -3.33 -8.93 -1.07
C THR A 63 -3.79 -10.15 -1.88
N GLY A 64 -3.07 -10.49 -2.94
CA GLY A 64 -3.54 -11.43 -3.94
C GLY A 64 -4.53 -10.83 -4.95
N LYS A 65 -4.72 -9.50 -4.98
CA LYS A 65 -5.67 -8.87 -5.91
C LYS A 65 -5.02 -8.03 -7.00
N ILE A 66 -5.71 -7.96 -8.13
CA ILE A 66 -5.40 -7.14 -9.31
C ILE A 66 -6.72 -6.60 -9.91
N SER A 67 -6.73 -5.42 -10.50
CA SER A 67 -7.95 -4.92 -11.15
C SER A 67 -8.31 -5.72 -12.41
N LEU A 68 -9.61 -5.84 -12.68
CA LEU A 68 -10.14 -6.46 -13.90
C LEU A 68 -9.60 -5.77 -15.16
N GLU A 69 -9.52 -4.44 -15.13
CA GLU A 69 -8.99 -3.67 -16.26
C GLU A 69 -7.50 -3.95 -16.48
N ALA A 70 -6.73 -4.10 -15.41
CA ALA A 70 -5.33 -4.50 -15.54
C ALA A 70 -5.18 -5.90 -16.14
N ILE A 71 -6.05 -6.87 -15.78
CA ILE A 71 -6.06 -8.20 -16.40
C ILE A 71 -6.36 -8.07 -17.90
N ARG A 72 -7.41 -7.32 -18.27
CA ARG A 72 -7.81 -7.11 -19.67
C ARG A 72 -6.72 -6.44 -20.48
N ALA A 73 -6.10 -5.37 -19.97
CA ALA A 73 -5.00 -4.68 -20.62
C ALA A 73 -3.75 -5.56 -20.84
N HIS A 74 -3.58 -6.64 -20.06
CA HIS A 74 -2.51 -7.61 -20.26
C HIS A 74 -2.86 -8.73 -21.24
N HIS A 75 -4.10 -8.84 -21.70
CA HIS A 75 -4.45 -9.77 -22.76
C HIS A 75 -3.70 -9.40 -24.06
N PRO A 76 -3.13 -10.36 -24.80
CA PRO A 76 -2.44 -10.09 -26.07
C PRO A 76 -3.28 -9.27 -27.05
N ASP A 77 -4.58 -9.57 -27.14
CA ASP A 77 -5.51 -8.93 -28.08
C ASP A 77 -6.13 -7.62 -27.57
N SER A 78 -5.66 -7.09 -26.43
CA SER A 78 -6.19 -5.84 -25.86
C SER A 78 -5.83 -4.57 -26.64
N GLY A 79 -4.93 -4.68 -27.63
CA GLY A 79 -4.36 -3.52 -28.33
C GLY A 79 -3.33 -2.72 -27.50
N VAL A 80 -3.16 -3.01 -26.20
CA VAL A 80 -2.18 -2.33 -25.35
C VAL A 80 -0.81 -3.00 -25.51
N GLN A 81 0.13 -2.29 -26.14
CA GLN A 81 1.46 -2.84 -26.49
C GLN A 81 2.34 -3.14 -25.26
N ARG A 82 2.28 -2.31 -24.22
CA ARG A 82 3.14 -2.41 -23.02
C ARG A 82 2.36 -2.01 -21.77
N PRO A 83 1.36 -2.81 -21.37
CA PRO A 83 0.57 -2.53 -20.19
C PRO A 83 1.49 -2.52 -18.98
N LYS A 84 1.20 -1.61 -18.06
CA LYS A 84 1.94 -1.47 -16.80
C LYS A 84 1.03 -1.81 -15.65
N LEU A 85 1.62 -2.38 -14.61
CA LEU A 85 0.99 -2.53 -13.31
C LEU A 85 1.58 -1.51 -12.35
N THR A 86 0.71 -0.89 -11.58
CA THR A 86 1.06 -0.05 -10.45
C THR A 86 0.61 -0.75 -9.17
N ALA A 87 1.48 -0.78 -8.16
CA ALA A 87 1.14 -1.25 -6.83
C ALA A 87 0.50 -0.09 -6.06
N ASP A 88 -0.82 -0.08 -5.99
CA ASP A 88 -1.58 0.90 -5.21
C ASP A 88 -1.70 0.42 -3.76
N HIS A 89 -1.38 1.30 -2.81
CA HIS A 89 -1.52 0.97 -1.40
C HIS A 89 -2.99 1.12 -0.99
N GLU A 90 -3.56 0.06 -0.41
CA GLU A 90 -4.97 0.04 0.01
C GLU A 90 -5.28 1.17 1.00
N TYR A 91 -4.32 1.46 1.87
CA TYR A 91 -4.47 2.43 2.94
C TYR A 91 -3.64 3.71 2.64
N PRO A 92 -4.26 4.90 2.58
CA PRO A 92 -3.55 6.14 2.25
C PRO A 92 -2.50 6.48 3.31
N ARG A 93 -1.27 6.73 2.86
CA ARG A 93 -0.09 6.83 3.74
C ARG A 93 -0.16 8.00 4.70
N LYS A 94 -0.71 9.13 4.27
CA LYS A 94 -0.92 10.30 5.13
C LYS A 94 -1.92 10.00 6.26
N ILE A 95 -2.95 9.20 5.97
CA ILE A 95 -3.94 8.78 6.96
C ILE A 95 -3.29 7.78 7.93
N ALA A 96 -2.53 6.81 7.42
CA ALA A 96 -1.75 5.88 8.25
C ALA A 96 -0.79 6.62 9.20
N ALA A 97 -0.09 7.63 8.70
CA ALA A 97 0.77 8.49 9.50
C ALA A 97 0.00 9.23 10.60
N GLY A 98 -1.18 9.78 10.28
CA GLY A 98 -2.05 10.42 11.26
C GLY A 98 -2.56 9.45 12.33
N GLU A 99 -2.92 8.21 11.96
CA GLU A 99 -3.31 7.16 12.91
C GLU A 99 -2.13 6.81 13.83
N LEU A 100 -0.93 6.62 13.29
CA LEU A 100 0.27 6.32 14.06
C LEU A 100 0.63 7.46 15.02
N LEU A 101 0.71 8.69 14.53
CA LEU A 101 1.00 9.86 15.38
C LEU A 101 -0.08 10.06 16.45
N GLY A 102 -1.35 9.82 16.11
CA GLY A 102 -2.48 9.92 17.05
C GLY A 102 -2.43 8.90 18.19
N ARG A 103 -1.94 7.68 17.95
CA ARG A 103 -1.89 6.60 18.95
C ARG A 103 -0.80 6.78 20.01
N HIS A 104 0.29 7.46 19.70
CA HIS A 104 1.47 7.52 20.58
C HIS A 104 1.67 8.91 21.17
N ALA A 105 0.80 9.26 22.13
CA ALA A 105 1.02 10.39 23.04
C ALA A 105 1.95 9.96 24.21
N GLY A 106 3.23 9.75 23.92
CA GLY A 106 4.28 9.66 24.97
C GLY A 106 4.75 8.27 25.43
N GLU A 107 4.20 7.16 24.93
CA GLU A 107 4.68 5.80 25.29
C GLU A 107 5.57 5.18 24.19
N ARG A 108 6.90 5.27 24.39
CA ARG A 108 7.94 4.80 23.45
C ARG A 108 7.99 3.28 23.25
N ALA A 109 7.64 2.51 24.27
CA ALA A 109 8.03 1.11 24.37
C ALA A 109 7.19 0.11 23.55
N LYS A 110 6.03 0.52 23.01
CA LYS A 110 5.12 -0.38 22.27
C LYS A 110 5.22 -0.27 20.74
N LEU A 111 5.68 0.86 20.21
CA LEU A 111 5.51 1.16 18.79
C LEU A 111 6.51 0.43 17.87
N SER A 112 7.73 0.11 18.34
CA SER A 112 8.70 -0.64 17.53
C SER A 112 8.20 -2.05 17.21
N ASP A 113 7.59 -2.69 18.20
CA ASP A 113 7.08 -4.06 18.09
C ASP A 113 5.76 -4.11 17.33
N GLU A 114 4.97 -3.03 17.37
CA GLU A 114 3.68 -2.92 16.68
C GLU A 114 3.79 -2.44 15.22
N LEU A 115 4.77 -1.59 14.88
CA LEU A 115 4.81 -0.97 13.56
C LEU A 115 5.05 -1.97 12.43
N LEU A 116 5.92 -2.97 12.64
CA LEU A 116 6.17 -4.01 11.65
C LEU A 116 4.89 -4.83 11.34
N PRO A 117 4.20 -5.44 12.32
CA PRO A 117 2.96 -6.16 12.05
C PRO A 117 1.84 -5.24 11.51
N LEU A 118 1.74 -3.99 11.97
CA LEU A 118 0.78 -3.01 11.40
C LEU A 118 1.10 -2.66 9.95
N TYR A 119 2.38 -2.53 9.59
CA TYR A 119 2.78 -2.25 8.22
C TYR A 119 2.43 -3.43 7.32
N VAL A 120 2.85 -4.64 7.67
CA VAL A 120 2.58 -5.84 6.86
C VAL A 120 1.08 -6.15 6.78
N GLY A 121 0.37 -5.99 7.91
CA GLY A 121 -1.05 -6.33 8.04
C GLY A 121 -2.03 -5.26 7.57
N LYS A 122 -1.59 -4.00 7.39
CA LYS A 122 -2.48 -2.89 7.03
C LYS A 122 -1.82 -1.86 6.11
N TYR A 123 -0.81 -1.12 6.60
CA TYR A 123 -0.38 0.11 5.93
C TYR A 123 0.46 -0.10 4.66
N GLY A 124 1.17 -1.22 4.57
CA GLY A 124 1.96 -1.62 3.41
C GLY A 124 1.16 -2.44 2.40
N ARG A 125 -0.09 -2.82 2.71
CA ARG A 125 -0.89 -3.68 1.85
C ARG A 125 -1.19 -3.01 0.52
N PHE A 126 -1.11 -3.77 -0.56
CA PHE A 126 -1.29 -3.24 -1.91
C PHE A 126 -2.02 -4.18 -2.87
N ASN A 127 -2.67 -3.57 -3.85
CA ASN A 127 -3.29 -4.22 -5.00
C ASN A 127 -2.57 -3.80 -6.29
N TYR A 128 -2.66 -4.62 -7.33
CA TYR A 128 -2.22 -4.21 -8.66
C TYR A 128 -3.35 -3.54 -9.44
N VAL A 129 -3.09 -2.36 -9.98
CA VAL A 129 -4.02 -1.61 -10.84
C VAL A 129 -3.27 -1.07 -12.05
N THR A 130 -3.98 -0.52 -13.02
CA THR A 130 -3.37 0.24 -14.12
C THR A 130 -2.91 1.64 -13.63
N PRO A 131 -1.96 2.31 -14.32
CA PRO A 131 -1.59 3.69 -13.99
C PRO A 131 -2.72 4.71 -14.14
N GLN A 132 -3.75 4.40 -14.95
CA GLN A 132 -4.93 5.24 -15.08
C GLN A 132 -5.83 5.08 -13.85
N GLU A 133 -6.14 3.84 -13.47
CA GLU A 133 -6.90 3.53 -12.25
C GLU A 133 -6.23 4.10 -10.99
N ASN A 134 -4.90 3.99 -10.87
CA ASN A 134 -4.16 4.57 -9.76
C ASN A 134 -4.34 6.10 -9.65
N ARG A 135 -4.45 6.80 -10.78
CA ARG A 135 -4.76 8.24 -10.79
C ARG A 135 -6.20 8.52 -10.40
N SER A 136 -7.14 7.69 -10.86
CA SER A 136 -8.56 7.79 -10.49
C SER A 136 -8.82 7.52 -9.00
N LEU A 137 -7.96 6.75 -8.32
CA LEU A 137 -8.06 6.48 -6.87
C LEU A 137 -7.70 7.68 -6.00
N MET A 138 -6.80 8.55 -6.47
CA MET A 138 -6.22 9.62 -5.64
C MET A 138 -7.26 10.54 -4.98
N PRO A 139 -8.37 10.96 -5.63
CA PRO A 139 -9.40 11.77 -4.99
C PRO A 139 -10.12 11.05 -3.83
N HIS A 140 -10.34 9.73 -3.95
CA HIS A 140 -11.04 8.90 -2.95
C HIS A 140 -10.13 8.48 -1.78
N GLN A 141 -8.82 8.63 -1.94
CA GLN A 141 -7.81 8.34 -0.91
C GLN A 141 -7.38 9.60 -0.13
N ARG A 142 -8.05 10.73 -0.32
CA ARG A 142 -7.81 11.96 0.48
C ARG A 142 -8.45 11.83 1.85
N ARG A 143 -7.87 12.49 2.86
CA ARG A 143 -8.38 12.48 4.25
C ARG A 143 -9.87 12.82 4.37
N SER A 144 -10.38 13.72 3.53
CA SER A 144 -11.79 14.13 3.55
C SER A 144 -12.76 13.16 2.88
N ALA A 145 -12.26 12.16 2.13
CA ALA A 145 -13.08 11.26 1.31
C ALA A 145 -12.85 9.77 1.61
N PHE A 146 -11.69 9.42 2.17
CA PHE A 146 -11.33 8.04 2.46
C PHE A 146 -12.13 7.52 3.66
N VAL A 147 -12.88 6.44 3.42
CA VAL A 147 -13.63 5.70 4.45
C VAL A 147 -12.88 4.42 4.78
N ASP A 148 -12.69 3.58 3.77
CA ASP A 148 -11.95 2.33 3.83
C ASP A 148 -11.48 1.93 2.42
N PRO A 149 -10.55 0.96 2.28
CA PRO A 149 -10.04 0.57 0.97
C PRO A 149 -11.12 0.10 0.00
N ALA A 150 -12.07 -0.72 0.44
CA ALA A 150 -13.10 -1.28 -0.44
C ALA A 150 -14.00 -0.18 -1.01
N THR A 151 -14.42 0.76 -0.17
CA THR A 151 -15.19 1.95 -0.59
C THR A 151 -14.39 2.80 -1.57
N ALA A 152 -13.08 2.99 -1.36
CA ALA A 152 -12.24 3.80 -2.26
C ALA A 152 -12.11 3.19 -3.67
N TYR A 153 -11.90 1.87 -3.78
CA TYR A 153 -11.86 1.18 -5.08
C TYR A 153 -13.23 1.21 -5.77
N LEU A 154 -14.31 0.97 -5.03
CA LEU A 154 -15.67 1.01 -5.56
C LEU A 154 -16.01 2.40 -6.10
N ALA A 155 -15.71 3.46 -5.35
CA ALA A 155 -15.95 4.84 -5.75
C ALA A 155 -15.13 5.24 -7.00
N ALA A 156 -13.96 4.64 -7.20
CA ALA A 156 -13.14 4.83 -8.39
C ALA A 156 -13.58 3.96 -9.60
N GLY A 157 -14.63 3.15 -9.45
CA GLY A 157 -15.11 2.23 -10.50
C GLY A 157 -14.18 1.03 -10.74
N ILE A 158 -13.34 0.67 -9.75
CA ILE A 158 -12.33 -0.37 -9.89
C ILE A 158 -12.84 -1.68 -9.30
N THR A 159 -12.93 -2.71 -10.14
CA THR A 159 -13.24 -4.07 -9.71
C THR A 159 -11.94 -4.83 -9.46
N LEU A 160 -11.70 -5.24 -8.22
CA LEU A 160 -10.56 -6.07 -7.84
C LEU A 160 -10.90 -7.56 -7.93
N VAL A 161 -9.97 -8.31 -8.52
CA VAL A 161 -10.07 -9.75 -8.75
C VAL A 161 -8.97 -10.46 -7.98
N ALA A 162 -9.34 -11.50 -7.23
CA ALA A 162 -8.39 -12.36 -6.54
C ALA A 162 -7.69 -13.31 -7.52
N VAL A 163 -6.36 -13.38 -7.43
CA VAL A 163 -5.49 -14.23 -8.25
C VAL A 163 -4.34 -14.79 -7.42
N THR A 164 -3.84 -15.97 -7.80
CA THR A 164 -2.65 -16.56 -7.19
C THR A 164 -1.36 -15.90 -7.71
N GLU A 165 -0.22 -16.08 -7.03
CA GLU A 165 1.09 -15.65 -7.54
C GLU A 165 1.39 -16.25 -8.93
N GLY A 166 1.00 -17.51 -9.14
CA GLY A 166 1.18 -18.20 -10.41
C GLY A 166 0.39 -17.54 -11.53
N GLU A 167 -0.87 -17.20 -11.27
CA GLU A 167 -1.73 -16.49 -12.23
C GLU A 167 -1.21 -15.09 -12.52
N LEU A 168 -0.82 -14.32 -11.49
CA LEU A 168 -0.20 -13.00 -11.67
C LEU A 168 1.05 -13.08 -12.56
N SER A 169 1.89 -14.10 -12.36
CA SER A 169 3.07 -14.33 -13.19
C SER A 169 2.71 -14.58 -14.65
N GLN A 170 1.67 -15.36 -14.92
CA GLN A 170 1.18 -15.62 -16.28
C GLN A 170 0.52 -14.38 -16.92
N ILE A 171 -0.22 -13.59 -16.14
CA ILE A 171 -0.79 -12.30 -16.57
C ILE A 171 0.33 -11.34 -16.99
N LYS A 172 1.39 -11.20 -16.17
CA LYS A 172 2.56 -10.37 -16.49
C LYS A 172 3.30 -10.83 -17.76
N LYS A 173 3.25 -12.12 -18.07
CA LYS A 173 3.79 -12.70 -19.32
C LYS A 173 2.83 -12.59 -20.51
N ARG A 174 1.64 -12.00 -20.34
CA ARG A 174 0.58 -11.90 -21.36
C ARG A 174 0.17 -13.27 -21.91
N ASN A 175 0.11 -14.30 -21.07
CA ASN A 175 -0.33 -15.62 -21.52
C ASN A 175 -1.85 -15.62 -21.76
N ALA A 176 -2.27 -15.65 -23.03
CA ALA A 176 -3.68 -15.58 -23.43
C ALA A 176 -4.56 -16.64 -22.74
N ALA A 177 -4.14 -17.91 -22.77
CA ALA A 177 -4.91 -19.01 -22.18
C ALA A 177 -5.08 -18.87 -20.66
N ALA A 178 -4.03 -18.42 -19.96
CA ALA A 178 -4.11 -18.17 -18.52
C ALA A 178 -5.02 -17.00 -18.18
N ILE A 179 -4.94 -15.91 -18.95
CA ILE A 179 -5.79 -14.73 -18.77
C ILE A 179 -7.26 -15.10 -19.06
N ALA A 180 -7.53 -15.83 -20.14
CA ALA A 180 -8.87 -16.30 -20.47
C ALA A 180 -9.49 -17.14 -19.35
N ARG A 181 -8.73 -18.08 -18.76
CA ARG A 181 -9.18 -18.86 -17.59
C ARG A 181 -9.50 -17.99 -16.39
N VAL A 182 -8.67 -16.98 -16.11
CA VAL A 182 -8.92 -16.03 -15.01
C VAL A 182 -10.22 -15.28 -15.25
N LEU A 183 -10.43 -14.77 -16.47
CA LEU A 183 -11.60 -13.98 -16.86
C LEU A 183 -12.90 -14.81 -16.90
N GLN A 184 -12.83 -16.09 -17.29
CA GLN A 184 -13.99 -16.98 -17.30
C GLN A 184 -14.54 -17.32 -15.91
N ARG A 185 -13.76 -17.09 -14.84
CA ARG A 185 -14.21 -17.33 -13.45
C ARG A 185 -15.04 -16.17 -12.88
N LEU A 186 -15.00 -15.01 -13.53
CA LEU A 186 -15.58 -13.74 -13.05
C LEU A 186 -17.01 -13.58 -13.55
#